data_AF-A0A7T7XMX7-F1
#
_entry.id   AF-A0A7T7XMX7-F1
#
_cell.length_a   1.000
_cell.length_b   1.000
_cell.length_c   1.000
_cell.angle_alpha   90.00
_cell.angle_beta   90.00
_cell.angle_gamma   90.00
#
_symmetry.space_group_name_H-M   'P 1'
#
loop_
_entity.id
_entity.type
_entity.pdbx_description
1 polymer ?
#
loop_
_entity_poly.entity_id
_entity_poly.type
_entity_poly.pdbx_seq_one_letter_code
_entity_poly.pdbx_strand_id
1 'polypeptide(L)'
;MSLLGASPGPGTENRAAVFSAGIGLYNSGSYAQAYRLFSSLEKQQPSPAVYVNLSLCCMQAAAWETALAYLDKALLLAKQHTVPDDGFKDELYEKLFRMEAAGSGYRNPISEEAAGRLPVYLRDTIFRLTADVCVHCGLWDRIRGIAASLAGKDYGNIAAILSMDEMK
;
A
#
# COMPACT_ATOMS: atom_id res chain seq x y z
N MET A 1 -22.26 9.96 -43.99
CA MET A 1 -21.60 8.85 -43.27
C MET A 1 -21.50 9.24 -41.81
N SER A 2 -22.34 8.66 -40.94
CA SER A 2 -22.30 8.94 -39.50
C SER A 2 -21.31 7.99 -38.81
N LEU A 3 -20.29 8.55 -38.17
CA LEU A 3 -19.46 7.87 -37.19
C LEU A 3 -20.30 7.69 -35.91
N LEU A 4 -20.90 6.51 -35.76
CA LEU A 4 -21.47 6.07 -34.50
C LEU A 4 -20.33 5.89 -33.49
N GLY A 5 -20.26 6.81 -32.52
CA GLY A 5 -19.47 6.62 -31.32
C GLY A 5 -19.94 5.36 -30.61
N ALA A 6 -19.03 4.41 -30.43
CA ALA A 6 -19.28 3.24 -29.62
C ALA A 6 -19.51 3.70 -28.17
N SER A 7 -20.73 3.53 -27.65
CA SER A 7 -20.96 3.60 -26.21
C SER A 7 -20.12 2.52 -25.52
N PRO A 8 -19.49 2.81 -24.37
CA PRO A 8 -18.81 1.80 -23.59
C PRO A 8 -19.83 0.71 -23.22
N GLY A 9 -19.47 -0.54 -23.48
CA GLY A 9 -20.32 -1.68 -23.12
C GLY A 9 -20.58 -1.72 -21.60
N PRO A 10 -21.70 -2.31 -21.16
CA PRO A 10 -21.96 -2.54 -19.74
C PRO A 10 -20.94 -3.56 -19.23
N GLY A 11 -19.81 -3.10 -18.69
CA GLY A 11 -18.75 -4.00 -18.23
C GLY A 11 -17.37 -3.41 -18.02
N THR A 12 -17.08 -2.19 -18.48
CA THR A 12 -15.81 -1.51 -18.16
C THR A 12 -16.07 -0.33 -17.24
N GLU A 13 -16.38 -0.61 -15.98
CA GLU A 13 -16.21 0.42 -14.94
C GLU A 13 -14.77 0.95 -15.06
N ASN A 14 -14.63 2.26 -15.15
CA ASN A 14 -13.31 2.88 -15.22
C ASN A 14 -12.53 2.48 -13.96
N ARG A 15 -11.51 1.64 -14.12
CA ARG A 15 -10.67 1.11 -13.03
C ARG A 15 -10.18 2.22 -12.10
N ALA A 16 -9.79 3.37 -12.64
CA ALA A 16 -9.38 4.53 -11.86
C ALA A 16 -10.53 5.09 -10.99
N ALA A 17 -11.76 5.12 -11.53
CA ALA A 17 -12.94 5.55 -10.78
C ALA A 17 -13.28 4.55 -9.65
N VAL A 18 -13.16 3.25 -9.90
CA VAL A 18 -13.35 2.21 -8.87
C VAL A 18 -12.29 2.34 -7.76
N PHE A 19 -11.03 2.58 -8.12
CA PHE A 19 -9.97 2.88 -7.15
C PHE A 19 -10.31 4.11 -6.29
N SER A 20 -10.66 5.22 -6.92
CA SER A 20 -11.03 6.46 -6.22
C SER A 20 -12.23 6.27 -5.29
N ALA A 21 -13.25 5.54 -5.74
CA ALA A 21 -14.40 5.19 -4.91
C ALA A 21 -14.00 4.29 -3.72
N GLY A 22 -13.15 3.28 -3.94
CA GLY A 22 -12.63 2.41 -2.89
C GLY A 22 -11.81 3.17 -1.84
N ILE A 23 -10.95 4.09 -2.30
CA ILE A 23 -10.17 4.99 -1.43
C ILE A 23 -11.10 5.89 -0.60
N GLY A 24 -12.11 6.51 -1.24
CA GLY A 24 -13.08 7.34 -0.56
C GLY A 24 -13.84 6.58 0.53
N LEU A 25 -14.30 5.37 0.22
CA LEU A 25 -14.98 4.50 1.19
C LEU A 25 -14.06 4.06 2.33
N TYR A 26 -12.79 3.74 2.04
CA TYR A 26 -11.83 3.41 3.09
C TYR A 26 -11.63 4.58 4.05
N ASN A 27 -11.40 5.78 3.50
CA ASN A 27 -11.17 6.99 4.29
C ASN A 27 -12.39 7.42 5.11
N SER A 28 -13.61 7.06 4.67
CA SER A 28 -14.85 7.30 5.44
C SER A 28 -15.18 6.18 6.44
N GLY A 29 -14.31 5.20 6.64
CA GLY A 29 -14.52 4.07 7.55
C GLY A 29 -15.43 2.96 7.00
N SER A 30 -15.84 3.05 5.74
CA SER A 30 -16.70 2.08 5.05
C SER A 30 -15.88 0.89 4.51
N TYR A 31 -15.13 0.22 5.40
CA TYR A 31 -14.10 -0.76 5.05
C TYR A 31 -14.64 -1.97 4.28
N ALA A 32 -15.84 -2.46 4.61
CA ALA A 32 -16.45 -3.59 3.91
C ALA A 32 -16.79 -3.24 2.45
N GLN A 33 -17.29 -2.02 2.20
CA GLN A 33 -17.60 -1.56 0.85
C GLN A 33 -16.31 -1.28 0.07
N ALA A 34 -15.29 -0.71 0.71
CA ALA A 34 -13.96 -0.53 0.12
C ALA A 34 -13.35 -1.89 -0.29
N TYR A 35 -13.36 -2.88 0.60
CA TYR A 35 -12.88 -4.23 0.33
C TYR A 35 -13.59 -4.87 -0.87
N ARG A 36 -14.91 -4.69 -0.99
CA ARG A 36 -15.69 -5.17 -2.13
C ARG A 36 -15.18 -4.58 -3.46
N LEU A 37 -14.90 -3.28 -3.50
CA LEU A 37 -14.38 -2.62 -4.69
C LEU A 37 -12.95 -3.06 -5.00
N PHE A 38 -12.05 -3.12 -4.01
CA PHE A 38 -10.70 -3.62 -4.25
C PHE A 38 -10.68 -5.09 -4.68
N SER A 39 -11.61 -5.91 -4.19
CA SER A 39 -11.77 -7.31 -4.60
C SER A 39 -12.27 -7.44 -6.05
N SER A 40 -13.12 -6.52 -6.54
CA SER A 40 -13.50 -6.52 -7.95
C SER A 40 -12.32 -6.14 -8.84
N LEU A 41 -11.50 -5.18 -8.40
CA LEU A 41 -10.27 -4.80 -9.08
C LEU A 41 -9.24 -5.93 -9.13
N GLU A 42 -9.09 -6.71 -8.06
CA GLU A 42 -8.24 -7.92 -8.03
C GLU A 42 -8.64 -8.91 -9.11
N LYS A 43 -9.94 -9.21 -9.22
CA LYS A 43 -10.48 -10.16 -10.21
C LYS A 43 -10.30 -9.70 -11.65
N GLN A 44 -10.37 -8.40 -11.89
CA GLN A 44 -10.16 -7.82 -13.22
C GLN A 44 -8.67 -7.83 -13.59
N GLN A 45 -7.83 -7.27 -12.72
CA GLN A 45 -6.39 -7.19 -12.93
C GLN A 45 -5.69 -6.96 -11.58
N PRO A 46 -4.90 -7.95 -11.10
CA PRO A 46 -4.05 -7.76 -9.94
C PRO A 46 -3.03 -6.64 -10.16
N SER A 47 -2.79 -5.82 -9.14
CA SER A 47 -1.70 -4.86 -9.11
C SER A 47 -1.21 -4.65 -7.68
N PRO A 48 0.01 -4.12 -7.46
CA PRO A 48 0.51 -3.85 -6.12
C PRO A 48 -0.45 -2.96 -5.29
N ALA A 49 -1.05 -1.94 -5.93
CA ALA A 49 -1.99 -1.03 -5.28
C ALA A 49 -3.26 -1.75 -4.80
N VAL A 50 -3.81 -2.65 -5.61
CA VAL A 50 -4.97 -3.47 -5.20
C VAL A 50 -4.65 -4.27 -3.95
N TYR A 51 -3.49 -4.92 -3.93
CA TYR A 51 -3.10 -5.77 -2.80
C TYR A 51 -2.75 -4.99 -1.54
N VAL A 52 -2.10 -3.83 -1.66
CA VAL A 52 -1.91 -2.91 -0.53
C VAL A 52 -3.27 -2.52 0.05
N ASN A 53 -4.21 -2.09 -0.77
CA ASN A 53 -5.51 -1.64 -0.30
C ASN A 53 -6.37 -2.77 0.31
N LEU A 54 -6.31 -3.99 -0.25
CA LEU A 54 -6.93 -5.17 0.37
C LEU A 54 -6.30 -5.49 1.73
N SER A 55 -4.97 -5.41 1.85
CA SER A 55 -4.29 -5.64 3.13
C SER A 55 -4.73 -4.64 4.20
N LEU A 56 -4.89 -3.36 3.84
CA LEU A 56 -5.39 -2.31 4.73
C LEU A 56 -6.80 -2.63 5.23
N CYS A 57 -7.69 -3.11 4.35
CA CYS A 57 -9.02 -3.58 4.77
C CYS A 57 -8.95 -4.78 5.71
N CYS A 58 -8.08 -5.76 5.43
CA CYS A 58 -7.88 -6.92 6.31
C CYS A 58 -7.35 -6.54 7.70
N MET A 59 -6.45 -5.55 7.77
CA MET A 59 -5.95 -5.02 9.04
C MET A 59 -7.07 -4.40 9.90
N GLN A 60 -8.04 -3.70 9.28
CA GLN A 60 -9.21 -3.18 10.01
C GLN A 60 -10.10 -4.29 10.59
N ALA A 61 -10.08 -5.47 9.99
CA ALA A 61 -10.78 -6.67 10.47
C ALA A 61 -9.91 -7.56 11.38
N ALA A 62 -8.69 -7.12 11.74
CA ALA A 62 -7.69 -7.91 12.46
C ALA A 62 -7.37 -9.28 11.80
N ALA A 63 -7.54 -9.39 10.49
CA ALA A 63 -7.22 -10.58 9.71
C ALA A 63 -5.74 -10.55 9.28
N TRP A 64 -4.84 -10.67 10.26
CA TRP A 64 -3.41 -10.39 10.11
C TRP A 64 -2.70 -11.30 9.10
N GLU A 65 -2.98 -12.60 9.12
CA GLU A 65 -2.38 -13.58 8.21
C GLU A 65 -2.80 -13.31 6.76
N THR A 66 -4.07 -12.96 6.55
CA THR A 66 -4.61 -12.59 5.23
C THR A 66 -4.00 -11.27 4.75
N ALA A 67 -3.87 -10.28 5.64
CA ALA A 67 -3.21 -9.01 5.33
C ALA A 67 -1.75 -9.25 4.90
N LEU A 68 -1.02 -10.11 5.62
CA LEU A 68 0.35 -10.49 5.30
C LEU A 68 0.45 -11.15 3.92
N ALA A 69 -0.44 -12.08 3.60
CA ALA A 69 -0.49 -12.75 2.31
C ALA A 69 -0.73 -11.75 1.15
N TYR A 70 -1.58 -10.74 1.36
CA TYR A 70 -1.76 -9.68 0.36
C TYR A 70 -0.52 -8.79 0.22
N LEU A 71 0.14 -8.43 1.32
CA LEU A 71 1.39 -7.65 1.29
C LEU A 71 2.52 -8.41 0.58
N ASP A 72 2.60 -9.73 0.75
CA ASP A 72 3.55 -10.59 0.03
C ASP A 72 3.30 -10.58 -1.49
N LYS A 73 2.03 -10.67 -1.91
CA LYS A 73 1.66 -10.53 -3.33
C LYS A 73 1.98 -9.13 -3.86
N ALA A 74 1.71 -8.08 -3.07
CA ALA A 74 2.03 -6.70 -3.46
C ALA A 74 3.53 -6.51 -3.69
N LEU A 75 4.37 -7.01 -2.79
CA LEU A 75 5.82 -6.92 -2.88
C LEU A 75 6.36 -7.70 -4.08
N LEU A 76 5.82 -8.89 -4.35
CA LEU A 76 6.21 -9.70 -5.51
C LEU A 76 5.96 -8.95 -6.82
N LEU A 77 4.77 -8.37 -6.99
CA LEU A 77 4.42 -7.59 -8.19
C LEU A 77 5.21 -6.29 -8.28
N ALA A 78 5.45 -5.61 -7.16
CA ALA A 78 6.23 -4.36 -7.15
C ALA A 78 7.67 -4.58 -7.65
N LYS A 79 8.30 -5.70 -7.27
CA LYS A 79 9.66 -6.05 -7.74
C LYS A 79 9.73 -6.23 -9.26
N GLN A 80 8.68 -6.76 -9.87
CA GLN A 80 8.61 -7.00 -11.32
C GLN A 80 8.51 -5.69 -12.13
N HIS A 81 8.02 -4.62 -11.51
CA HIS A 81 7.75 -3.32 -12.15
C HIS A 81 8.62 -2.19 -11.61
N THR A 82 9.86 -2.50 -11.21
CA THR A 82 10.77 -1.51 -10.61
C THR A 82 11.18 -0.46 -11.65
N VAL A 83 10.59 0.73 -11.57
CA VAL A 83 11.15 1.93 -12.22
C VAL A 83 12.28 2.45 -11.33
N PRO A 84 13.43 2.87 -11.88
CA PRO A 84 14.49 3.49 -11.11
C PRO A 84 13.98 4.69 -10.33
N ASP A 85 14.48 4.86 -9.11
CA ASP A 85 14.34 6.12 -8.38
C ASP A 85 14.93 7.25 -9.24
N ASP A 86 14.14 8.29 -9.51
CA ASP A 86 14.61 9.45 -10.25
C ASP A 86 15.55 10.32 -9.41
N GLY A 87 15.68 10.01 -8.11
CA GLY A 87 16.54 10.70 -7.17
C GLY A 87 16.07 12.10 -6.84
N PHE A 88 14.79 12.41 -7.06
CA PHE A 88 14.23 13.72 -6.76
C PHE A 88 14.39 14.05 -5.27
N LYS A 89 15.20 15.07 -4.98
CA LYS A 89 15.50 15.53 -3.63
C LYS A 89 15.73 17.04 -3.63
N ASP A 90 14.73 17.77 -3.18
CA ASP A 90 14.89 19.17 -2.77
C ASP A 90 14.66 19.32 -1.26
N GLU A 91 15.00 20.49 -0.73
CA GLU A 91 14.89 20.75 0.71
C GLU A 91 13.44 20.64 1.23
N LEU A 92 12.46 21.07 0.42
CA LEU A 92 11.05 21.03 0.80
C LEU A 92 10.54 19.58 0.85
N TYR A 93 10.87 18.79 -0.16
CA TYR A 93 10.57 17.37 -0.23
C TYR A 93 11.19 16.62 0.95
N GLU A 94 12.46 16.83 1.26
CA GLU A 94 13.11 16.18 2.41
C GLU A 94 12.47 16.57 3.76
N LYS A 95 11.93 17.79 3.86
CA LYS A 95 11.15 18.20 5.04
C LYS A 95 9.79 17.50 5.10
N LEU A 96 9.08 17.42 3.97
CA LEU A 96 7.78 16.73 3.88
C LEU A 96 7.94 15.22 4.12
N PHE A 97 8.94 14.60 3.52
CA PHE A 97 9.29 13.19 3.70
C PHE A 97 9.53 12.87 5.18
N ARG A 98 10.34 13.67 5.88
CA ARG A 98 10.59 13.46 7.33
C ARG A 98 9.31 13.55 8.17
N MET A 99 8.42 14.49 7.84
CA MET A 99 7.12 14.63 8.50
C MET A 99 6.24 13.38 8.26
N GLU A 100 6.18 12.88 7.02
CA GLU A 100 5.43 11.68 6.66
C GLU A 100 6.05 10.39 7.21
N ALA A 101 7.38 10.35 7.33
CA ALA A 101 8.13 9.22 7.87
C ALA A 101 7.83 9.02 9.36
N ALA A 102 7.72 10.11 10.12
CA ALA A 102 7.29 10.08 11.53
C ALA A 102 5.79 9.75 11.69
N GLY A 103 4.97 10.07 10.69
CA GLY A 103 3.53 9.90 10.73
C GLY A 103 3.02 8.50 10.36
N SER A 104 1.69 8.36 10.41
CA SER A 104 0.95 7.15 10.03
C SER A 104 0.38 7.17 8.61
N GLY A 105 0.82 8.11 7.76
CA GLY A 105 0.29 8.29 6.40
C GLY A 105 0.41 7.05 5.51
N TYR A 106 1.39 6.18 5.78
CA TYR A 106 1.56 4.88 5.11
C TYR A 106 0.39 3.91 5.32
N ARG A 107 -0.53 4.19 6.26
CA ARG A 107 -1.78 3.44 6.46
C ARG A 107 -2.95 3.95 5.63
N ASN A 108 -2.73 4.99 4.83
CA ASN A 108 -3.73 5.46 3.88
C ASN A 108 -3.70 4.59 2.62
N PRO A 109 -4.86 4.40 1.96
CA PRO A 109 -4.93 3.64 0.72
C PRO A 109 -4.19 4.37 -0.41
N ILE A 110 -3.61 3.60 -1.32
CA ILE A 110 -2.81 4.10 -2.45
C ILE A 110 -3.60 3.98 -3.75
N SER A 111 -3.50 4.98 -4.62
CA SER A 111 -4.04 4.89 -5.97
C SER A 111 -3.12 4.06 -6.87
N GLU A 112 -3.67 3.45 -7.92
CA GLU A 112 -2.88 2.70 -8.89
C GLU A 112 -1.85 3.58 -9.61
N GLU A 113 -2.22 4.82 -9.90
CA GLU A 113 -1.34 5.80 -10.54
C GLU A 113 -0.14 6.17 -9.66
N ALA A 114 -0.38 6.42 -8.36
CA ALA A 114 0.70 6.71 -7.40
C ALA A 114 1.62 5.50 -7.23
N ALA A 115 1.06 4.28 -7.13
CA ALA A 115 1.84 3.05 -7.04
C ALA A 115 2.75 2.83 -8.27
N GLY A 116 2.30 3.21 -9.46
CA GLY A 116 3.09 3.10 -10.69
C GLY A 116 4.17 4.19 -10.84
N ARG A 117 3.92 5.40 -10.34
CA ARG A 117 4.85 6.54 -10.48
C ARG A 117 5.85 6.68 -9.34
N LEU A 118 5.54 6.13 -8.16
CA LEU A 118 6.34 6.28 -6.94
C LEU A 118 6.72 4.90 -6.38
N PRO A 119 7.54 4.10 -7.10
CA PRO A 119 7.86 2.72 -6.72
C PRO A 119 8.62 2.60 -5.39
N VAL A 120 9.48 3.57 -5.07
CA VAL A 120 10.18 3.62 -3.78
C VAL A 120 9.19 3.84 -2.64
N TYR A 121 8.29 4.82 -2.78
CA TYR A 121 7.21 5.08 -1.82
C TYR A 121 6.29 3.87 -1.63
N LEU A 122 5.89 3.22 -2.72
CA LEU A 122 5.09 1.99 -2.68
C LEU A 122 5.82 0.87 -1.91
N ARG A 123 7.08 0.62 -2.23
CA ARG A 123 7.88 -0.43 -1.57
C ARG A 123 8.02 -0.16 -0.08
N ASP A 124 8.36 1.07 0.29
CA ASP A 124 8.51 1.43 1.69
C ASP A 124 7.17 1.34 2.43
N THR A 125 6.06 1.73 1.78
CA THR A 125 4.70 1.55 2.32
C THR A 125 4.39 0.08 2.60
N ILE A 126 4.64 -0.81 1.62
CA ILE A 126 4.47 -2.26 1.79
C ILE A 126 5.29 -2.77 2.97
N PHE A 127 6.54 -2.35 3.09
CA PHE A 127 7.41 -2.76 4.20
C PHE A 127 6.92 -2.24 5.56
N ARG A 128 6.49 -0.98 5.65
CA ARG A 128 5.96 -0.40 6.89
C ARG A 128 4.68 -1.13 7.33
N LEU A 129 3.76 -1.41 6.40
CA LEU A 129 2.55 -2.20 6.69
C LEU A 129 2.89 -3.65 7.07
N THR A 130 3.86 -4.26 6.40
CA THR A 130 4.31 -5.62 6.71
C THR A 130 4.88 -5.70 8.12
N ALA A 131 5.66 -4.70 8.55
CA ALA A 131 6.20 -4.64 9.91
C ALA A 131 5.08 -4.60 10.95
N ASP A 132 4.08 -3.73 10.76
CA ASP A 132 2.90 -3.65 11.64
C ASP A 132 2.20 -5.01 11.75
N VAL A 133 1.93 -5.66 10.61
CA VAL A 133 1.27 -6.98 10.59
C VAL A 133 2.14 -8.06 11.25
N CYS A 134 3.45 -8.04 11.03
CA CYS A 134 4.37 -9.01 11.63
C CYS A 134 4.40 -8.92 13.16
N VAL A 135 4.18 -7.75 13.76
CA VAL A 135 4.07 -7.63 15.22
C VAL A 135 2.91 -8.47 15.75
N HIS A 136 1.76 -8.39 15.08
CA HIS A 136 0.57 -9.17 15.44
C HIS A 136 0.75 -10.67 15.21
N CYS A 137 1.52 -11.07 14.21
CA CYS A 137 1.85 -12.46 13.94
C CYS A 137 3.08 -12.99 14.71
N GLY A 138 3.77 -12.15 15.50
CA GLY A 138 4.99 -12.54 16.22
C GLY A 138 6.21 -12.84 15.34
N LEU A 139 6.28 -12.31 14.12
CA LEU A 139 7.31 -12.61 13.13
C LEU A 139 8.53 -11.67 13.22
N TRP A 140 9.26 -11.72 14.33
CA TRP A 140 10.34 -10.77 14.66
C TRP A 140 11.56 -10.83 13.72
N ASP A 141 11.93 -12.00 13.22
CA ASP A 141 13.02 -12.11 12.23
C ASP A 141 12.71 -11.37 10.93
N ARG A 142 11.44 -11.42 10.50
CA ARG A 142 10.97 -10.71 9.32
C ARG A 142 10.97 -9.19 9.56
N ILE A 143 10.60 -8.75 10.76
CA ILE A 143 10.70 -7.33 11.16
C ILE A 143 12.15 -6.84 11.07
N ARG A 144 13.12 -7.60 11.58
CA ARG A 144 14.54 -7.25 11.48
C ARG A 144 15.03 -7.11 10.03
N GLY A 145 14.64 -8.03 9.15
CA GLY A 145 14.95 -7.93 7.72
C GLY A 145 14.32 -6.72 7.04
N ILE A 146 13.10 -6.35 7.43
CA ILE A 146 12.42 -5.14 6.96
C ILE A 146 13.13 -3.89 7.46
N ALA A 147 13.46 -3.82 8.75
CA ALA A 147 14.17 -2.69 9.34
C ALA A 147 15.51 -2.44 8.65
N ALA A 148 16.28 -3.49 8.36
CA ALA A 148 17.52 -3.39 7.59
C ALA A 148 17.29 -2.82 6.18
N SER A 149 16.19 -3.22 5.52
CA SER A 149 15.80 -2.72 4.19
C SER A 149 15.34 -1.26 4.19
N LEU A 150 14.96 -0.73 5.35
CA LEU A 150 14.47 0.64 5.57
C LEU A 150 15.47 1.53 6.31
N ALA A 151 16.69 1.06 6.53
CA ALA A 151 17.70 1.78 7.30
C ALA A 151 17.97 3.19 6.74
N GLY A 152 18.11 4.18 7.63
CA GLY A 152 18.38 5.58 7.29
C GLY A 152 17.18 6.40 6.82
N LYS A 153 15.96 5.84 6.86
CA LYS A 153 14.71 6.55 6.49
C LYS A 153 13.91 7.07 7.69
N ASP A 154 14.34 6.76 8.90
CA ASP A 154 13.78 7.25 10.16
C ASP A 154 12.25 7.10 10.29
N TYR A 155 11.72 5.98 9.79
CA TYR A 155 10.29 5.69 9.90
C TYR A 155 9.87 5.43 11.35
N GLY A 156 8.96 6.26 11.86
CA GLY A 156 8.55 6.24 13.26
C GLY A 156 7.93 4.91 13.70
N ASN A 157 7.16 4.25 12.83
CA ASN A 157 6.56 2.95 13.17
C ASN A 157 7.62 1.85 13.29
N ILE A 158 8.67 1.87 12.46
CA ILE A 158 9.75 0.88 12.54
C ILE A 158 10.54 1.08 13.82
N ALA A 159 10.90 2.31 14.17
CA ALA A 159 11.60 2.62 15.42
C ALA A 159 10.78 2.18 16.64
N ALA A 160 9.48 2.48 16.66
CA ALA A 160 8.59 2.05 17.74
C ALA A 160 8.53 0.51 17.87
N ILE A 161 8.40 -0.21 16.74
CA ILE A 161 8.36 -1.68 16.74
C ILE A 161 9.67 -2.28 17.27
N LEU A 162 10.83 -1.76 16.86
CA LEU A 162 12.12 -2.27 17.33
C LEU A 162 12.30 -2.08 18.84
N SER A 163 11.84 -0.95 19.40
CA SER A 163 11.85 -0.75 20.85
C SER A 163 10.98 -1.76 21.61
N MET A 164 9.95 -2.32 20.98
CA MET A 164 9.12 -3.39 21.57
C MET A 164 9.81 -4.74 21.57
N ASP A 165 10.68 -5.03 20.59
CA ASP A 165 11.44 -6.28 20.51
C ASP A 165 12.50 -6.35 21.62
N GLU A 166 13.17 -5.23 21.90
CA GLU A 166 14.22 -5.11 22.91
C GLU A 166 13.72 -5.28 24.37
N MET A 167 12.41 -5.13 24.59
CA MET A 167 11.79 -5.32 25.91
C MET A 167 11.36 -6.76 26.19
N LYS A 168 11.55 -7.69 25.24
CA LYS A 168 11.20 -9.11 25.37
C LYS A 168 12.39 -9.96 25.77
#